data_AF-A0AAX6G056-F1
#
_entry.id   AF-A0AAX6G056-F1
#
_cell.length_a   1.000
_cell.length_b   1.000
_cell.length_c   1.000
_cell.angle_alpha   90.00
_cell.angle_beta   90.00
_cell.angle_gamma   90.00
#
_symmetry.space_group_name_H-M   'P 1'
#
loop_
_entity.id
_entity.type
_entity.pdbx_description
1 polymer ?
#
loop_
_entity_poly.entity_id
_entity_poly.type
_entity_poly.pdbx_seq_one_letter_code
_entity_poly.pdbx_strand_id
1 'polypeptide(L)'
;MGLGRGPLSIMDQLVEKGVVGDSFSLCYGGMAIGGGAMVLGELSPPPDMVFSPSNPARSQYYNIELTEIHASGKPLRIKPEVFDSKHGTVLDSGTTYAYLPDEAFSAFKDAIVSSLELKQVPGPDPHFNDICFSGAGSEVTELSKVFPEVDMVFGNGQKLPLSPENYLFRHSKIHDAYCLGVFPGGRDLTTLLGGIVVRNTLVTYDRQKERIGFWKTNCSELWERLQIHEVSAPAPSTSHNGETTTEISPAPSPNALQNYILSGQFEVGLITFDMSLSVKYPDLKPRISELAELIAHELEIDANQVHLMNFTSIDDGTLIRCVILPSGSDFISNPTAEGIISRLTEHRVQLPENFGNYKLIEWNVEPPSRRSWWHRHLLGVLLGIVMLAFSTLAVWYFWRWKYGECGVYRHVDAATPEQELTPL
;
A
#
# COMPACT_ATOMS: atom_id res chain seq x y z
N MET A 1 4.15 -1.64 -3.78
CA MET A 1 4.37 -2.59 -4.89
C MET A 1 3.47 -2.18 -6.04
N GLY A 2 4.02 -1.81 -7.20
CA GLY A 2 3.20 -1.42 -8.36
C GLY A 2 2.77 -2.65 -9.16
N LEU A 3 1.46 -2.86 -9.30
CA LEU A 3 0.86 -3.99 -10.04
C LEU A 3 0.30 -3.59 -11.40
N GLY A 4 0.35 -2.31 -11.78
CA GLY A 4 -0.21 -1.80 -13.04
C GLY A 4 0.45 -2.39 -14.29
N ARG A 5 -0.01 -1.97 -15.47
CA ARG A 5 0.52 -2.42 -16.76
C ARG A 5 1.71 -1.55 -17.16
N GLY A 6 2.93 -2.05 -17.04
CA GLY A 6 4.11 -1.31 -17.45
C GLY A 6 5.41 -2.05 -17.16
N PRO A 7 6.49 -1.80 -17.90
CA PRO A 7 7.70 -2.62 -17.87
C PRO A 7 8.41 -2.67 -16.50
N LEU A 8 8.11 -1.73 -15.60
CA LEU A 8 8.63 -1.69 -14.23
C LEU A 8 7.68 -2.34 -13.20
N SER A 9 6.50 -2.79 -13.61
CA SER A 9 5.56 -3.54 -12.78
C SER A 9 6.17 -4.85 -12.35
N ILE A 10 5.88 -5.26 -11.11
CA ILE A 10 6.31 -6.59 -10.65
C ILE A 10 5.64 -7.69 -11.47
N MET A 11 4.40 -7.47 -11.93
CA MET A 11 3.68 -8.45 -12.73
C MET A 11 4.32 -8.67 -14.09
N ASP A 12 4.70 -7.60 -14.79
CA ASP A 12 5.43 -7.70 -16.07
C ASP A 12 6.76 -8.45 -15.89
N GLN A 13 7.53 -8.11 -14.86
CA GLN A 13 8.82 -8.78 -14.59
C GLN A 13 8.69 -10.27 -14.25
N LEU A 14 7.66 -10.66 -13.50
CA LEU A 14 7.44 -12.07 -13.13
C LEU A 14 6.93 -12.90 -14.31
N VAL A 15 6.04 -12.32 -15.12
CA VAL A 15 5.51 -12.96 -16.33
C VAL A 15 6.60 -13.12 -17.40
N GLU A 16 7.42 -12.09 -17.63
CA GLU A 16 8.54 -12.13 -18.58
C GLU A 16 9.55 -13.24 -18.22
N LYS A 17 9.76 -13.47 -16.92
CA LYS A 17 10.62 -14.54 -16.41
C LYS A 17 9.94 -15.92 -16.33
N GLY A 18 8.67 -16.02 -16.72
CA GLY A 18 7.90 -17.28 -16.68
C GLY A 18 7.63 -17.82 -15.27
N VAL A 19 7.71 -16.97 -14.24
CA VAL A 19 7.54 -17.39 -12.82
C VAL A 19 6.06 -17.58 -12.47
N VAL A 20 5.19 -16.76 -13.07
CA VAL A 20 3.74 -16.78 -12.84
C VAL A 20 3.00 -16.60 -14.17
N GLY A 21 1.77 -17.10 -14.25
CA GLY A 21 0.86 -16.77 -15.36
C GLY A 21 0.50 -15.28 -15.36
N ASP A 22 -0.01 -14.78 -16.49
CA ASP A 22 -0.31 -13.35 -16.66
C ASP A 22 -1.65 -12.94 -16.02
N SER A 23 -1.70 -13.12 -14.71
CA SER A 23 -2.86 -12.83 -13.86
C SER A 23 -2.40 -12.64 -12.41
N PHE A 24 -3.22 -11.96 -11.62
CA PHE A 24 -3.09 -11.92 -10.16
C PHE A 24 -4.44 -11.61 -9.52
N SER A 25 -4.58 -11.89 -8.24
CA SER A 25 -5.80 -11.59 -7.49
C SER A 25 -5.52 -10.90 -6.16
N LEU A 26 -6.42 -10.01 -5.78
CA LEU A 26 -6.42 -9.29 -4.50
C LEU A 26 -7.74 -9.56 -3.78
N CYS A 27 -7.69 -9.96 -2.53
CA CYS A 27 -8.86 -10.12 -1.67
C CYS A 27 -8.72 -9.18 -0.46
N TYR A 28 -9.57 -8.17 -0.37
CA TYR A 28 -9.51 -7.19 0.71
C TYR A 28 -10.39 -7.63 1.88
N GLY A 29 -9.85 -7.56 3.10
CA GLY A 29 -10.62 -7.76 4.33
C GLY A 29 -11.85 -6.85 4.40
N GLY A 30 -12.85 -7.29 5.15
CA GLY A 30 -14.09 -6.56 5.38
C GLY A 30 -13.95 -5.36 6.30
N MET A 31 -15.07 -4.71 6.61
CA MET A 31 -15.12 -3.63 7.60
C MET A 31 -14.92 -4.12 9.05
N ALA A 32 -15.33 -5.35 9.34
CA ALA A 32 -15.21 -5.94 10.68
C ALA A 32 -13.85 -6.63 10.91
N ILE A 33 -13.36 -7.35 9.89
CA ILE A 33 -12.10 -8.10 9.95
C ILE A 33 -11.21 -7.58 8.82
N GLY A 34 -10.09 -6.97 9.19
CA GLY A 34 -9.11 -6.44 8.25
C GLY A 34 -8.24 -7.51 7.59
N GLY A 35 -7.11 -7.10 7.03
CA GLY A 35 -6.19 -7.99 6.32
C GLY A 35 -6.62 -8.26 4.89
N GLY A 36 -6.24 -9.43 4.37
CA GLY A 36 -6.52 -9.83 3.00
C GLY A 36 -5.51 -10.83 2.47
N ALA A 37 -5.62 -11.12 1.18
CA ALA A 37 -4.71 -12.00 0.47
C ALA A 37 -4.33 -11.40 -0.89
N MET A 38 -3.11 -11.69 -1.32
CA MET A 38 -2.63 -11.43 -2.68
C MET A 38 -2.17 -12.76 -3.25
N VAL A 39 -2.60 -13.06 -4.46
CA VAL A 39 -2.16 -14.25 -5.20
C VAL A 39 -1.55 -13.77 -6.51
N LEU A 40 -0.31 -14.15 -6.76
CA LEU A 40 0.38 -13.87 -8.01
C LEU A 40 0.29 -15.10 -8.91
N GLY A 41 -0.17 -14.91 -10.14
CA GLY A 41 -0.45 -16.00 -11.07
C GLY A 41 -1.94 -16.30 -11.22
N GLU A 42 -2.22 -17.36 -11.98
CA GLU A 42 -3.57 -17.74 -12.35
C GLU A 42 -4.31 -18.46 -11.21
N LEU A 43 -5.54 -18.05 -10.97
CA LEU A 43 -6.51 -18.78 -10.17
C LEU A 43 -7.68 -19.20 -11.04
N SER A 44 -8.11 -20.45 -10.90
CA SER A 44 -9.35 -20.93 -11.49
C SER A 44 -10.52 -20.08 -10.98
N PRO A 45 -11.28 -19.42 -11.88
CA PRO A 45 -12.41 -18.61 -11.45
C PRO A 45 -13.47 -19.45 -10.72
N PRO A 46 -13.92 -19.03 -9.54
CA PRO A 46 -15.09 -19.61 -8.90
C PRO A 46 -16.33 -19.49 -9.80
N PRO A 47 -17.32 -20.40 -9.71
CA PRO A 47 -18.49 -20.41 -10.59
C PRO A 47 -19.30 -19.10 -10.60
N ASP A 48 -19.39 -18.43 -9.45
CA ASP A 48 -20.19 -17.21 -9.27
C ASP A 48 -19.37 -15.91 -9.48
N MET A 49 -18.16 -16.01 -10.03
CA MET A 49 -17.34 -14.84 -10.35
C MET A 49 -17.95 -14.09 -11.55
N VAL A 50 -18.19 -12.80 -11.38
CA VAL A 50 -18.64 -11.90 -12.45
C VAL A 50 -17.45 -11.21 -13.08
N PHE A 51 -17.51 -10.94 -14.38
CA PHE A 51 -16.40 -10.35 -15.12
C PHE A 51 -16.79 -9.02 -15.76
N SER A 52 -15.83 -8.10 -15.84
CA SER A 52 -15.90 -6.89 -16.65
C SER A 52 -14.72 -6.87 -17.63
N PRO A 53 -14.93 -6.50 -18.90
CA PRO A 53 -13.83 -6.24 -19.83
C PRO A 53 -12.88 -5.15 -19.29
N SER A 54 -11.59 -5.29 -19.59
CA SER A 54 -10.55 -4.32 -19.22
C SER A 54 -9.74 -3.94 -20.43
N ASN A 55 -9.71 -2.65 -20.80
CA ASN A 55 -9.03 -2.19 -22.00
C ASN A 55 -7.59 -1.71 -21.69
N PRO A 56 -6.53 -2.48 -22.01
CA PRO A 56 -5.14 -2.04 -21.80
C PRO A 56 -4.71 -0.86 -22.68
N ALA A 57 -5.35 -0.65 -23.83
CA ALA A 57 -5.02 0.48 -24.71
C ALA A 57 -5.48 1.83 -24.12
N ARG A 58 -6.43 1.83 -23.17
CA ARG A 58 -6.95 3.05 -22.55
C ARG A 58 -5.96 3.69 -21.59
N SER A 59 -5.26 2.88 -20.79
CA SER A 59 -4.25 3.34 -19.83
C SER A 59 -3.46 2.18 -19.24
N GLN A 60 -2.37 2.51 -18.53
CA GLN A 60 -1.61 1.56 -17.73
C GLN A 60 -2.38 1.07 -16.48
N TYR A 61 -3.49 1.73 -16.13
CA TYR A 61 -4.34 1.34 -15.03
C TYR A 61 -5.34 0.24 -15.42
N TYR A 62 -5.73 -0.57 -14.44
CA TYR A 62 -6.80 -1.54 -14.63
C TYR A 62 -8.14 -0.82 -14.62
N ASN A 63 -8.76 -0.78 -15.78
CA ASN A 63 -10.10 -0.23 -15.96
C ASN A 63 -11.13 -1.35 -16.13
N ILE A 64 -12.38 -1.03 -15.81
CA ILE A 64 -13.56 -1.85 -16.02
C ILE A 64 -14.59 -1.06 -16.82
N GLU A 65 -15.43 -1.77 -17.56
CA GLU A 65 -16.54 -1.18 -18.31
C GLU A 65 -17.77 -1.05 -17.42
N LEU A 66 -17.79 -0.05 -16.54
CA LEU A 66 -18.96 0.31 -15.73
C LEU A 66 -19.93 1.14 -16.57
N THR A 67 -21.20 0.74 -16.64
CA THR A 67 -22.23 1.45 -17.41
C THR A 67 -23.29 2.07 -16.53
N GLU A 68 -23.67 1.41 -15.43
CA GLU A 68 -24.70 1.90 -14.52
C GLU A 68 -24.33 1.60 -13.07
N ILE A 69 -24.82 2.45 -12.17
CA ILE A 69 -24.93 2.14 -10.75
C ILE A 69 -26.42 2.07 -10.43
N HIS A 70 -26.84 1.01 -9.75
CA HIS A 70 -28.21 0.87 -9.25
C HIS A 70 -28.22 1.09 -7.74
N ALA A 71 -29.23 1.78 -7.23
CA ALA A 71 -29.50 1.91 -5.80
C ALA A 71 -30.94 1.46 -5.54
N SER A 72 -31.13 0.56 -4.56
CA SER A 72 -32.42 -0.09 -4.30
C SER A 72 -33.05 -0.69 -5.57
N GLY A 73 -32.23 -1.32 -6.42
CA GLY A 73 -32.64 -1.95 -7.67
C GLY A 73 -33.02 -0.99 -8.81
N LYS A 74 -32.81 0.33 -8.66
CA LYS A 74 -33.10 1.32 -9.70
C LYS A 74 -31.82 1.99 -10.20
N PRO A 75 -31.64 2.17 -11.52
CA PRO A 75 -30.49 2.90 -12.05
C PRO A 75 -30.49 4.36 -11.58
N LEU A 76 -29.29 4.88 -11.30
CA LEU A 76 -29.09 6.32 -11.11
C LEU A 76 -29.51 7.07 -12.39
N ARG A 77 -30.12 8.25 -12.22
CA ARG A 77 -30.63 9.07 -13.33
C ARG A 77 -29.53 9.89 -14.00
N ILE A 78 -28.52 9.20 -14.53
CA ILE A 78 -27.37 9.76 -15.23
C ILE A 78 -27.15 8.96 -16.52
N LYS A 79 -26.38 9.52 -17.45
CA LYS A 79 -26.08 8.79 -18.68
C LYS A 79 -24.83 7.89 -18.49
N PRO A 80 -24.77 6.70 -19.13
CA PRO A 80 -23.63 5.79 -19.00
C PRO A 80 -22.27 6.40 -19.37
N GLU A 81 -22.24 7.37 -20.28
CA GLU A 81 -21.00 8.01 -20.75
C GLU A 81 -20.25 8.76 -19.63
N VAL A 82 -20.92 9.04 -18.51
CA VAL A 82 -20.29 9.61 -17.30
C VAL A 82 -19.18 8.69 -16.78
N PHE A 83 -19.34 7.37 -16.89
CA PHE A 83 -18.35 6.39 -16.42
C PHE A 83 -17.27 6.05 -17.46
N ASP A 84 -17.44 6.48 -18.71
CA ASP A 84 -16.55 6.15 -19.83
C ASP A 84 -15.54 7.27 -20.16
N SER A 85 -15.54 8.35 -19.39
CA SER A 85 -14.67 9.52 -19.62
C SER A 85 -13.21 9.28 -19.20
N LYS A 86 -12.25 9.89 -19.92
CA LYS A 86 -10.79 9.76 -19.67
C LYS A 86 -10.31 8.30 -19.55
N HIS A 87 -9.89 7.87 -18.37
CA HIS A 87 -9.45 6.50 -18.09
C HIS A 87 -10.61 5.55 -17.78
N GLY A 88 -11.86 6.01 -17.91
CA GLY A 88 -13.07 5.26 -17.62
C GLY A 88 -13.25 5.06 -16.11
N THR A 89 -13.57 3.83 -15.73
CA THR A 89 -13.64 3.41 -14.32
C THR A 89 -12.41 2.58 -13.96
N VAL A 90 -11.54 3.14 -13.13
CA VAL A 90 -10.25 2.56 -12.73
C VAL A 90 -10.37 1.90 -11.35
N LEU A 91 -9.84 0.69 -11.23
CA LEU A 91 -9.59 0.04 -9.95
C LEU A 91 -8.20 0.42 -9.44
N ASP A 92 -8.15 0.99 -8.24
CA ASP A 92 -6.89 1.42 -7.64
C ASP A 92 -6.75 0.92 -6.21
N SER A 93 -5.89 -0.09 -6.05
CA SER A 93 -5.54 -0.66 -4.75
C SER A 93 -4.80 0.31 -3.83
N GLY A 94 -4.20 1.37 -4.37
CA GLY A 94 -3.52 2.43 -3.62
C GLY A 94 -4.47 3.47 -3.05
N THR A 95 -5.75 3.44 -3.43
CA THR A 95 -6.77 4.39 -2.98
C THR A 95 -7.72 3.74 -1.99
N THR A 96 -8.03 4.43 -0.89
CA THR A 96 -8.94 3.90 0.15
C THR A 96 -10.41 3.95 -0.28
N TYR A 97 -10.87 5.10 -0.77
CA TYR A 97 -12.28 5.41 -1.02
C TYR A 97 -12.62 5.39 -2.52
N ALA A 98 -13.91 5.50 -2.85
CA ALA A 98 -14.33 5.71 -4.23
C ALA A 98 -14.47 7.20 -4.55
N TYR A 99 -14.12 7.59 -5.77
CA TYR A 99 -14.30 8.94 -6.29
C TYR A 99 -15.06 8.85 -7.60
N LEU A 100 -16.26 9.42 -7.62
CA LEU A 100 -17.13 9.44 -8.80
C LEU A 100 -17.09 10.83 -9.44
N PRO A 101 -17.25 10.96 -10.77
CA PRO A 101 -17.54 12.23 -11.41
C PRO A 101 -18.70 12.94 -10.72
N ASP A 102 -18.64 14.27 -10.60
CA ASP A 102 -19.56 15.04 -9.74
C ASP A 102 -21.05 14.78 -10.02
N GLU A 103 -21.42 14.54 -11.29
CA GLU A 103 -22.78 14.15 -11.70
C GLU A 103 -23.19 12.81 -11.10
N ALA A 104 -22.33 11.79 -11.22
CA ALA A 104 -22.55 10.46 -10.66
C ALA A 104 -22.53 10.47 -9.13
N PHE A 105 -21.60 11.20 -8.50
CA PHE A 105 -21.56 11.38 -7.06
C PHE A 105 -22.85 11.99 -6.53
N SER A 106 -23.35 13.06 -7.18
CA SER A 106 -24.58 13.73 -6.75
C SER A 106 -25.78 12.80 -6.84
N ALA A 107 -25.95 12.08 -7.95
CA ALA A 107 -27.02 11.11 -8.12
C ALA A 107 -26.92 9.94 -7.12
N PHE A 108 -25.71 9.43 -6.88
CA PHE A 108 -25.47 8.36 -5.91
C PHE A 108 -25.82 8.81 -4.50
N LYS A 109 -25.26 9.95 -4.06
CA LYS A 109 -25.54 10.55 -2.76
C LYS A 109 -27.03 10.74 -2.55
N ASP A 110 -27.74 11.33 -3.52
CA ASP A 110 -29.17 11.59 -3.38
C ASP A 110 -29.98 10.28 -3.29
N ALA A 111 -29.61 9.25 -4.05
CA ALA A 111 -30.25 7.94 -4.00
C ALA A 111 -30.07 7.26 -2.64
N ILE A 112 -28.89 7.37 -2.02
CA ILE A 112 -28.64 6.81 -0.68
C ILE A 112 -29.29 7.66 0.41
N VAL A 113 -29.06 8.97 0.42
CA VAL A 113 -29.56 9.85 1.50
C VAL A 113 -31.09 9.85 1.55
N SER A 114 -31.77 9.88 0.40
CA SER A 114 -33.23 9.93 0.36
C SER A 114 -33.93 8.64 0.78
N SER A 115 -33.21 7.51 0.83
CA SER A 115 -33.76 6.24 1.32
C SER A 115 -33.58 6.03 2.82
N LEU A 116 -32.87 6.93 3.52
CA LEU A 116 -32.51 6.76 4.92
C LEU A 116 -33.41 7.59 5.85
N GLU A 117 -33.90 6.95 6.91
CA GLU A 117 -34.57 7.59 8.03
C GLU A 117 -33.62 7.75 9.24
N LEU A 118 -32.33 8.03 8.96
CA LEU A 118 -31.29 8.18 9.98
C LEU A 118 -30.97 9.64 10.27
N LYS A 119 -30.48 9.91 11.49
CA LYS A 119 -30.00 11.24 11.86
C LYS A 119 -28.64 11.50 11.21
N GLN A 120 -28.55 12.54 10.38
CA GLN A 120 -27.28 13.03 9.85
C GLN A 120 -26.44 13.65 10.98
N VAL A 121 -25.14 13.33 11.01
CA VAL A 121 -24.17 13.83 11.99
C VAL A 121 -22.93 14.37 11.29
N PRO A 122 -22.15 15.28 11.92
CA PRO A 122 -20.88 15.74 11.37
C PRO A 122 -19.90 14.58 11.18
N GLY A 123 -18.97 14.74 10.23
CA GLY A 123 -17.86 13.81 10.04
C GLY A 123 -16.88 13.75 11.20
N PRO A 124 -16.05 12.69 11.26
CA PRO A 124 -15.05 12.54 12.31
C PRO A 124 -13.96 13.61 12.23
N ASP A 125 -13.61 14.09 11.03
CA ASP A 125 -12.69 15.21 10.84
C ASP A 125 -13.46 16.43 10.29
N PRO A 126 -13.55 17.54 11.04
CA PRO A 126 -14.31 18.72 10.63
C PRO A 126 -13.72 19.46 9.41
N HIS A 127 -12.50 19.14 8.98
CA HIS A 127 -11.92 19.71 7.76
C HIS A 127 -12.47 19.08 6.49
N PHE A 128 -13.11 17.91 6.59
CA PHE A 128 -13.73 17.22 5.48
C PHE A 128 -15.26 17.28 5.59
N ASN A 129 -15.93 17.42 4.45
CA ASN A 129 -17.38 17.47 4.38
C ASN A 129 -17.97 16.06 4.21
N ASP A 130 -17.69 15.19 5.18
CA ASP A 130 -18.17 13.81 5.15
C ASP A 130 -19.69 13.75 5.38
N ILE A 131 -20.35 12.82 4.69
CA ILE A 131 -21.78 12.58 4.84
C ILE A 131 -21.95 11.38 5.77
N CYS A 132 -22.31 11.64 7.02
CA CYS A 132 -22.40 10.62 8.06
C CYS A 132 -23.79 10.54 8.69
N PHE A 133 -24.14 9.34 9.15
CA PHE A 133 -25.42 9.02 9.78
C PHE A 133 -25.19 8.25 11.07
N SER A 134 -25.94 8.58 12.12
CA SER A 134 -25.93 7.87 13.40
C SER A 134 -27.21 7.06 13.61
N GLY A 135 -27.11 5.98 14.37
CA GLY A 135 -28.26 5.14 14.75
C GLY A 135 -28.47 3.94 13.83
N ALA A 136 -27.45 3.53 13.07
CA ALA A 136 -27.54 2.40 12.16
C ALA A 136 -27.23 1.04 12.82
N GLY A 137 -26.80 1.02 14.08
CA GLY A 137 -26.32 -0.16 14.80
C GLY A 137 -24.83 -0.47 14.57
N SER A 138 -24.22 -1.27 15.44
CA SER A 138 -22.76 -1.49 15.49
C SER A 138 -22.32 -2.66 14.64
N GLU A 139 -23.23 -3.60 14.41
CA GLU A 139 -23.02 -4.85 13.70
C GLU A 139 -23.03 -4.63 12.19
N VAL A 140 -21.90 -4.90 11.52
CA VAL A 140 -21.75 -4.70 10.07
C VAL A 140 -22.76 -5.54 9.27
N THR A 141 -23.04 -6.74 9.76
CA THR A 141 -23.95 -7.70 9.11
C THR A 141 -25.40 -7.22 9.09
N GLU A 142 -25.77 -6.29 9.96
CA GLU A 142 -27.13 -5.75 10.04
C GLU A 142 -27.31 -4.46 9.23
N LEU A 143 -26.23 -3.85 8.74
CA LEU A 143 -26.30 -2.60 7.98
C LEU A 143 -27.14 -2.71 6.71
N SER A 144 -27.24 -3.91 6.11
CA SER A 144 -28.09 -4.16 4.94
C SER A 144 -29.59 -4.02 5.22
N LYS A 145 -30.01 -4.04 6.50
CA LYS A 145 -31.39 -3.76 6.91
C LYS A 145 -31.70 -2.26 6.93
N VAL A 146 -30.66 -1.43 7.00
CA VAL A 146 -30.77 0.02 7.23
C VAL A 146 -30.39 0.81 5.97
N PHE A 147 -29.29 0.42 5.32
CA PHE A 147 -28.77 1.06 4.13
C PHE A 147 -29.17 0.29 2.86
N PRO A 148 -29.43 0.98 1.75
CA PRO A 148 -29.93 0.35 0.54
C PRO A 148 -28.87 -0.54 -0.13
N GLU A 149 -29.34 -1.56 -0.84
CA GLU A 149 -28.49 -2.32 -1.77
C GLU A 149 -28.01 -1.44 -2.92
N VAL A 150 -26.76 -1.62 -3.33
CA VAL A 150 -26.14 -0.95 -4.47
C VAL A 150 -25.57 -2.00 -5.42
N ASP A 151 -25.80 -1.85 -6.72
CA ASP A 151 -25.15 -2.69 -7.74
C ASP A 151 -24.30 -1.82 -8.67
N MET A 152 -23.15 -2.34 -9.07
CA MET A 152 -22.42 -1.87 -10.25
C MET A 152 -22.74 -2.77 -11.42
N VAL A 153 -23.18 -2.19 -12.54
CA VAL A 153 -23.55 -2.93 -13.75
C VAL A 153 -22.46 -2.72 -14.80
N PHE A 154 -21.94 -3.82 -15.34
CA PHE A 154 -20.90 -3.79 -16.36
C PHE A 154 -21.47 -3.82 -17.78
N GLY A 155 -20.65 -3.47 -18.79
CA GLY A 155 -21.07 -3.43 -20.20
C GLY A 155 -21.61 -4.74 -20.76
N ASN A 156 -21.25 -5.88 -20.16
CA ASN A 156 -21.80 -7.20 -20.49
C ASN A 156 -23.12 -7.54 -19.76
N GLY A 157 -23.68 -6.60 -18.99
CA GLY A 157 -24.90 -6.76 -18.22
C GLY A 157 -24.74 -7.52 -16.89
N GLN A 158 -23.55 -8.01 -16.56
CA GLN A 158 -23.31 -8.62 -15.24
C GLN A 158 -23.31 -7.55 -14.15
N LYS A 159 -23.73 -7.95 -12.94
CA LYS A 159 -23.81 -7.06 -11.79
C LYS A 159 -22.83 -7.49 -10.70
N LEU A 160 -22.11 -6.51 -10.14
CA LEU A 160 -21.40 -6.66 -8.88
C LEU A 160 -22.26 -6.04 -7.76
N PRO A 161 -22.88 -6.86 -6.90
CA PRO A 161 -23.61 -6.34 -5.75
C PRO A 161 -22.63 -5.78 -4.72
N LEU A 162 -22.97 -4.67 -4.09
CA LEU A 162 -22.20 -3.98 -3.07
C LEU A 162 -23.00 -3.95 -1.77
N SER A 163 -22.44 -4.53 -0.71
CA SER A 163 -23.00 -4.42 0.63
C SER A 163 -22.67 -3.02 1.21
N PRO A 164 -23.35 -2.58 2.27
CA PRO A 164 -23.07 -1.27 2.87
C PRO A 164 -21.60 -1.06 3.26
N GLU A 165 -20.87 -2.10 3.64
CA GLU A 165 -19.43 -1.97 3.92
C GLU A 165 -18.57 -1.59 2.70
N ASN A 166 -19.10 -1.73 1.48
CA ASN A 166 -18.43 -1.39 0.25
C ASN A 166 -18.55 0.08 -0.16
N TYR A 167 -19.46 0.83 0.47
CA TYR A 167 -19.62 2.26 0.23
C TYR A 167 -19.72 3.08 1.52
N LEU A 168 -19.58 2.45 2.69
CA LEU A 168 -19.53 3.11 4.00
C LEU A 168 -18.22 2.84 4.75
N PHE A 169 -17.81 3.79 5.58
CA PHE A 169 -16.78 3.60 6.60
C PHE A 169 -17.30 3.97 7.99
N ARG A 170 -16.74 3.35 9.03
CA ARG A 170 -17.14 3.59 10.43
C ARG A 170 -16.73 4.98 10.89
N HIS A 171 -17.60 5.66 11.62
CA HIS A 171 -17.29 6.93 12.25
C HIS A 171 -16.42 6.70 13.50
N SER A 172 -15.24 7.30 13.56
CA SER A 172 -14.26 7.03 14.64
C SER A 172 -14.61 7.64 15.99
N LYS A 173 -15.53 8.61 16.05
CA LYS A 173 -15.87 9.35 17.29
C LYS A 173 -17.30 9.14 17.81
N ILE A 174 -18.19 8.54 17.02
CA ILE A 174 -19.61 8.39 17.35
C ILE A 174 -19.94 6.93 17.13
N HIS A 175 -20.36 6.27 18.20
CA HIS A 175 -20.80 4.87 18.16
C HIS A 175 -22.03 4.72 17.25
N ASP A 176 -22.16 3.58 16.57
CA ASP A 176 -23.24 3.27 15.62
C ASP A 176 -23.42 4.31 14.49
N ALA A 177 -22.35 5.01 14.13
CA ALA A 177 -22.35 5.97 13.03
C ALA A 177 -21.42 5.54 11.89
N TYR A 178 -21.87 5.85 10.67
CA TYR A 178 -21.18 5.49 9.43
C TYR A 178 -21.23 6.65 8.45
N CYS A 179 -20.22 6.74 7.60
CA CYS A 179 -20.06 7.80 6.62
C CYS A 179 -19.96 7.20 5.22
N LEU A 180 -20.47 7.91 4.21
CA LEU A 180 -20.23 7.56 2.80
C LEU A 180 -18.73 7.57 2.52
N GLY A 181 -18.19 6.44 2.06
CA GLY A 181 -16.84 6.32 1.53
C GLY A 181 -16.77 6.50 0.02
N VAL A 182 -17.69 7.30 -0.51
CA VAL A 182 -17.77 7.71 -1.91
C VAL A 182 -17.75 9.22 -1.94
N PHE A 183 -16.88 9.80 -2.74
CA PHE A 183 -16.59 11.24 -2.76
C PHE A 183 -16.70 11.81 -4.18
N PRO A 184 -16.87 13.14 -4.33
CA PRO A 184 -16.76 13.78 -5.64
C PRO A 184 -15.33 13.72 -6.15
N GLY A 185 -15.15 13.41 -7.43
CA GLY A 185 -13.88 13.46 -8.15
C GLY A 185 -13.45 14.89 -8.51
N GLY A 186 -14.34 15.87 -8.35
CA GLY A 186 -14.07 17.26 -8.64
C GLY A 186 -13.81 17.48 -10.14
N ARG A 187 -12.62 18.00 -10.48
CA ARG A 187 -12.25 18.24 -11.88
C ARG A 187 -11.81 16.98 -12.63
N ASP A 188 -11.64 15.86 -11.94
CA ASP A 188 -11.35 14.60 -12.61
C ASP A 188 -12.64 13.91 -13.05
N LEU A 189 -12.67 13.51 -14.31
CA LEU A 189 -13.78 12.79 -14.93
C LEU A 189 -13.55 11.27 -14.89
N THR A 190 -12.38 10.82 -14.41
CA THR A 190 -12.10 9.41 -14.19
C THR A 190 -12.86 8.95 -12.95
N THR A 191 -13.57 7.83 -13.05
CA THR A 191 -14.10 7.16 -11.87
C THR A 191 -12.98 6.35 -11.24
N LEU A 192 -12.70 6.55 -9.95
CA LEU A 192 -11.67 5.84 -9.20
C LEU A 192 -12.32 4.97 -8.12
N LEU A 193 -12.15 3.66 -8.21
CA LEU A 193 -12.67 2.70 -7.25
C LEU A 193 -11.54 2.20 -6.36
N GLY A 194 -11.51 2.69 -5.13
CA GLY A 194 -10.57 2.26 -4.11
C GLY A 194 -10.94 0.95 -3.41
N GLY A 195 -10.11 0.55 -2.46
CA GLY A 195 -10.24 -0.70 -1.71
C GLY A 195 -11.58 -0.87 -0.98
N ILE A 196 -12.26 0.24 -0.62
CA ILE A 196 -13.60 0.18 0.01
C ILE A 196 -14.59 -0.63 -0.83
N VAL A 197 -14.63 -0.41 -2.15
CA VAL A 197 -15.61 -1.01 -3.08
C VAL A 197 -15.48 -2.53 -3.15
N VAL A 198 -14.27 -3.03 -2.89
CA VAL A 198 -13.87 -4.43 -3.07
C VAL A 198 -13.57 -5.14 -1.75
N ARG A 199 -13.98 -4.58 -0.60
CA ARG A 199 -14.01 -5.30 0.68
C ARG A 199 -14.82 -6.59 0.56
N ASN A 200 -14.32 -7.66 1.18
CA ASN A 200 -14.88 -9.02 1.08
C ASN A 200 -15.18 -9.42 -0.37
N THR A 201 -14.22 -9.15 -1.25
CA THR A 201 -14.31 -9.47 -2.68
C THR A 201 -12.94 -9.92 -3.17
N LEU A 202 -12.88 -11.11 -3.77
CA LEU A 202 -11.73 -11.54 -4.55
C LEU A 202 -11.81 -10.84 -5.92
N VAL A 203 -10.84 -9.98 -6.19
CA VAL A 203 -10.69 -9.28 -7.47
C VAL A 203 -9.57 -9.94 -8.24
N THR A 204 -9.87 -10.54 -9.38
CA THR A 204 -8.90 -11.20 -10.26
C THR A 204 -8.62 -10.35 -11.48
N TYR A 205 -7.37 -9.94 -11.65
CA TYR A 205 -6.87 -9.17 -12.77
C TYR A 205 -6.31 -10.13 -13.82
N ASP A 206 -7.19 -10.66 -14.67
CA ASP A 206 -6.87 -11.59 -15.75
C ASP A 206 -6.35 -10.79 -16.95
N ARG A 207 -5.03 -10.52 -16.95
CA ARG A 207 -4.36 -9.66 -17.94
C ARG A 207 -4.31 -10.35 -19.30
N GLN A 208 -4.11 -11.67 -19.30
CA GLN A 208 -4.11 -12.49 -20.51
C GLN A 208 -5.43 -12.41 -21.30
N LYS A 209 -6.58 -12.41 -20.60
CA LYS A 209 -7.91 -12.32 -21.23
C LYS A 209 -8.51 -10.92 -21.15
N GLU A 210 -7.72 -9.92 -20.81
CA GLU A 210 -8.10 -8.51 -20.76
C GLU A 210 -9.43 -8.27 -20.00
N ARG A 211 -9.57 -8.87 -18.80
CA ARG A 211 -10.79 -8.78 -17.99
C ARG A 211 -10.50 -8.76 -16.50
N ILE A 212 -11.39 -8.16 -15.73
CA ILE A 212 -11.35 -8.19 -14.27
C ILE A 212 -12.51 -9.03 -13.76
N GLY A 213 -12.20 -10.02 -12.92
CA GLY A 213 -13.17 -10.85 -12.22
C GLY A 213 -13.44 -10.33 -10.81
N PHE A 214 -14.68 -10.43 -10.35
CA PHE A 214 -15.11 -10.09 -8.99
C PHE A 214 -15.91 -11.24 -8.41
N TRP A 215 -15.52 -11.69 -7.23
CA TRP A 215 -16.25 -12.71 -6.49
C TRP A 215 -16.45 -12.28 -5.04
N LYS A 216 -17.71 -12.03 -4.67
CA LYS A 216 -18.07 -11.68 -3.29
C LYS A 216 -17.82 -12.87 -2.37
N THR A 217 -16.93 -12.69 -1.40
CA THR A 217 -16.45 -13.76 -0.52
C THR A 217 -15.86 -13.20 0.78
N ASN A 218 -15.88 -13.98 1.86
CA ASN A 218 -15.16 -13.62 3.07
C ASN A 218 -13.66 -13.83 2.83
N CYS A 219 -12.90 -12.75 2.69
CA CYS A 219 -11.47 -12.84 2.39
C CYS A 219 -10.64 -13.46 3.52
N SER A 220 -11.18 -13.53 4.74
CA SER A 220 -10.54 -14.21 5.88
C SER A 220 -10.55 -15.74 5.72
N GLU A 221 -11.47 -16.27 4.91
CA GLU A 221 -11.69 -17.70 4.68
C GLU A 221 -11.36 -18.09 3.23
N LEU A 222 -10.61 -17.24 2.52
CA LEU A 222 -10.41 -17.37 1.08
C LEU A 222 -9.89 -18.76 0.68
N TRP A 223 -8.88 -19.27 1.40
CA TRP A 223 -8.23 -20.54 1.08
C TRP A 223 -9.14 -21.75 1.26
N GLU A 224 -9.94 -21.76 2.33
CA GLU A 224 -10.95 -22.80 2.57
C GLU A 224 -12.01 -22.79 1.47
N ARG A 225 -12.47 -21.59 1.08
CA ARG A 225 -13.52 -21.44 0.06
C ARG A 225 -13.05 -21.74 -1.36
N LEU A 226 -11.78 -21.54 -1.66
CA LEU A 226 -11.20 -21.94 -2.95
C LEU A 226 -10.96 -23.46 -3.03
N GLN A 227 -11.20 -24.22 -1.96
CA GLN A 227 -10.94 -25.67 -1.87
C GLN A 227 -9.51 -26.04 -2.32
N ILE A 228 -8.56 -25.12 -2.12
CA ILE A 228 -7.16 -25.38 -2.36
C ILE A 228 -6.66 -26.17 -1.14
N HIS A 229 -6.93 -27.47 -1.13
CA HIS A 229 -6.09 -28.40 -0.37
C HIS A 229 -4.69 -28.29 -0.93
N GLU A 230 -3.66 -28.25 -0.08
CA GLU A 230 -2.25 -28.20 -0.51
C GLU A 230 -1.99 -29.29 -1.56
N VAL A 231 -2.06 -28.92 -2.83
CA VAL A 231 -1.64 -29.79 -3.93
C VAL A 231 -0.12 -29.74 -3.87
N SER A 232 0.47 -30.82 -3.36
CA SER A 232 1.90 -31.08 -3.50
C SER A 232 2.30 -30.79 -4.94
N ALA A 233 3.19 -29.79 -5.12
CA ALA A 233 3.68 -29.41 -6.43
C ALA A 233 4.15 -30.67 -7.19
N PRO A 234 3.80 -30.83 -8.48
CA PRO A 234 4.29 -31.95 -9.27
C PRO A 234 5.82 -31.92 -9.29
N ALA A 235 6.45 -33.04 -8.99
CA ALA A 235 7.90 -33.18 -9.14
C ALA A 235 8.28 -32.90 -10.60
N PRO A 236 9.35 -32.12 -10.87
CA PRO A 236 9.81 -31.88 -12.22
C PRO A 236 10.27 -33.20 -12.86
N SER A 237 9.68 -33.54 -14.00
CA SER A 237 10.12 -34.65 -14.85
C SER A 237 11.50 -34.32 -15.42
N THR A 238 12.48 -35.15 -15.07
CA THR A 238 13.86 -35.05 -15.55
C THR A 238 13.96 -35.48 -17.02
N SER A 239 14.35 -34.55 -17.89
CA SER A 239 15.04 -34.89 -19.14
C SER A 239 16.39 -34.17 -19.16
N HIS A 240 17.45 -34.98 -19.22
CA HIS A 240 18.82 -34.52 -19.31
C HIS A 240 19.06 -33.78 -20.62
N ASN A 241 19.65 -32.59 -20.56
CA ASN A 241 20.85 -32.22 -21.31
C ASN A 241 21.43 -30.91 -20.73
N GLY A 242 22.73 -30.93 -20.45
CA GLY A 242 23.39 -29.94 -19.60
C GLY A 242 23.74 -28.63 -20.30
N GLU A 243 23.49 -27.54 -19.60
CA GLU A 243 24.29 -26.31 -19.57
C GLU A 243 23.92 -25.54 -18.29
N THR A 244 24.93 -25.00 -17.60
CA THR A 244 24.81 -24.49 -16.22
C THR A 244 24.36 -23.03 -16.24
N THR A 245 23.09 -22.80 -15.93
CA THR A 245 22.55 -21.49 -15.52
C THR A 245 21.76 -21.68 -14.24
N THR A 246 22.11 -20.89 -13.22
CA THR A 246 21.55 -20.94 -11.87
C THR A 246 20.10 -20.48 -11.89
N GLU A 247 19.16 -21.43 -12.03
CA GLU A 247 17.72 -21.19 -11.98
C GLU A 247 17.26 -20.92 -10.54
N ILE A 248 16.52 -19.82 -10.35
CA ILE A 248 15.90 -19.42 -9.09
C ILE A 248 14.48 -20.01 -9.08
N SER A 249 14.23 -20.97 -8.20
CA SER A 249 12.91 -21.59 -7.99
C SER A 249 11.95 -20.65 -7.22
N PRO A 250 10.63 -20.74 -7.45
CA PRO A 250 9.62 -19.89 -6.80
C PRO A 250 9.41 -20.23 -5.31
N ALA A 251 8.92 -19.23 -4.56
CA ALA A 251 8.73 -19.29 -3.11
C ALA A 251 7.58 -20.22 -2.68
N PRO A 252 7.70 -20.99 -1.57
CA PRO A 252 6.67 -21.92 -1.12
C PRO A 252 5.77 -21.32 -0.01
N SER A 253 4.70 -22.05 0.33
CA SER A 253 3.58 -21.68 1.23
C SER A 253 4.00 -21.31 2.68
N PRO A 254 3.08 -20.79 3.53
CA PRO A 254 3.43 -20.25 4.86
C PRO A 254 4.14 -21.21 5.81
N ASN A 255 3.88 -22.53 5.71
CA ASN A 255 4.65 -23.53 6.48
C ASN A 255 6.10 -23.67 5.98
N ALA A 256 6.40 -23.24 4.76
CA ALA A 256 7.74 -23.16 4.23
C ALA A 256 8.45 -21.84 4.52
N LEU A 257 7.75 -20.79 4.98
CA LEU A 257 8.38 -19.59 5.56
C LEU A 257 9.19 -19.97 6.82
N GLN A 258 8.70 -20.95 7.59
CA GLN A 258 9.42 -21.55 8.72
C GLN A 258 10.79 -22.13 8.29
N ASN A 259 10.89 -22.67 7.06
CA ASN A 259 12.12 -23.21 6.50
C ASN A 259 12.93 -22.19 5.68
N TYR A 260 12.31 -21.10 5.20
CA TYR A 260 13.01 -20.06 4.42
C TYR A 260 13.77 -19.07 5.32
N ILE A 261 13.29 -18.83 6.54
CA ILE A 261 14.03 -18.09 7.57
C ILE A 261 15.35 -18.83 7.92
N LEU A 262 15.37 -20.17 7.85
CA LEU A 262 16.53 -21.02 8.14
C LEU A 262 17.66 -20.96 7.08
N SER A 263 17.53 -20.19 5.99
CA SER A 263 18.49 -20.20 4.87
C SER A 263 19.49 -19.02 4.84
N GLY A 264 19.44 -18.08 5.80
CA GLY A 264 20.58 -17.20 6.09
C GLY A 264 20.81 -15.94 5.24
N GLN A 265 19.81 -15.36 4.56
CA GLN A 265 20.03 -14.22 3.64
C GLN A 265 19.08 -13.00 3.78
N PHE A 266 18.58 -12.70 4.97
CA PHE A 266 17.91 -11.41 5.23
C PHE A 266 18.53 -10.73 6.47
N GLU A 267 18.98 -9.48 6.32
CA GLU A 267 19.36 -8.65 7.45
C GLU A 267 18.08 -8.11 8.11
N VAL A 268 17.94 -8.33 9.42
CA VAL A 268 16.78 -7.86 10.18
C VAL A 268 17.10 -6.49 10.78
N GLY A 269 16.43 -5.44 10.33
CA GLY A 269 16.68 -4.07 10.81
C GLY A 269 16.06 -3.80 12.17
N LEU A 270 14.78 -4.15 12.32
CA LEU A 270 14.05 -4.06 13.59
C LEU A 270 12.88 -5.05 13.60
N ILE A 271 12.38 -5.34 14.80
CA ILE A 271 11.16 -6.12 15.01
C ILE A 271 10.18 -5.25 15.78
N THR A 272 8.97 -5.08 15.29
CA THR A 272 7.91 -4.36 16.00
C THR A 272 6.79 -5.31 16.38
N PHE A 273 6.17 -5.09 17.55
CA PHE A 273 4.92 -5.76 17.89
C PHE A 273 4.03 -4.89 18.75
N ASP A 274 2.72 -5.06 18.59
CA ASP A 274 1.72 -4.34 19.36
C ASP A 274 1.13 -5.26 20.43
N MET A 275 1.02 -4.73 21.65
CA MET A 275 0.50 -5.44 22.81
C MET A 275 -0.53 -4.59 23.53
N SER A 276 -1.69 -5.18 23.82
CA SER A 276 -2.68 -4.58 24.72
C SER A 276 -2.49 -5.10 26.14
N LEU A 277 -2.47 -4.20 27.13
CA LEU A 277 -2.45 -4.50 28.56
C LEU A 277 -3.77 -4.07 29.20
N SER A 278 -4.36 -4.89 30.07
CA SER A 278 -5.53 -4.53 30.90
C SER A 278 -5.16 -3.61 32.07
N VAL A 279 -4.25 -2.65 31.85
CA VAL A 279 -3.81 -1.63 32.81
C VAL A 279 -3.91 -0.28 32.12
N LYS A 280 -4.48 0.71 32.81
CA LYS A 280 -4.64 2.05 32.26
C LYS A 280 -3.31 2.79 32.23
N TYR A 281 -3.13 3.64 31.23
CA TYR A 281 -1.87 4.34 31.00
C TYR A 281 -1.34 5.12 32.22
N PRO A 282 -2.16 5.82 33.04
CA PRO A 282 -1.67 6.51 34.23
C PRO A 282 -0.98 5.59 35.25
N ASP A 283 -1.51 4.37 35.42
CA ASP A 283 -1.00 3.37 36.36
C ASP A 283 0.21 2.62 35.79
N LEU A 284 0.26 2.49 34.46
CA LEU A 284 1.38 1.90 33.75
C LEU A 284 2.59 2.84 33.66
N LYS A 285 2.35 4.14 33.49
CA LYS A 285 3.38 5.18 33.25
C LYS A 285 4.60 5.10 34.20
N PRO A 286 4.46 4.96 35.53
CA PRO A 286 5.62 4.87 36.42
C PRO A 286 6.43 3.56 36.27
N ARG A 287 5.87 2.55 35.61
CA ARG A 287 6.41 1.17 35.52
C ARG A 287 6.82 0.79 34.09
N ILE A 288 6.88 1.75 33.17
CA ILE A 288 7.27 1.49 31.76
C ILE A 288 8.68 0.90 31.68
N SER A 289 9.62 1.38 32.49
CA SER A 289 10.99 0.84 32.51
C SER A 289 11.04 -0.60 33.01
N GLU A 290 10.30 -0.90 34.08
CA GLU A 290 10.14 -2.26 34.61
C GLU A 290 9.53 -3.20 33.56
N LEU A 291 8.50 -2.72 32.83
CA LEU A 291 7.86 -3.49 31.75
C LEU A 291 8.84 -3.77 30.60
N ALA A 292 9.65 -2.80 30.19
CA ALA A 292 10.64 -2.99 29.13
C ALA A 292 11.70 -4.02 29.53
N GLU A 293 12.17 -4.00 30.78
CA GLU A 293 13.12 -4.98 31.31
C GLU A 293 12.53 -6.40 31.35
N LEU A 294 11.26 -6.54 31.75
CA LEU A 294 10.57 -7.83 31.74
C LEU A 294 10.38 -8.38 30.33
N ILE A 295 9.98 -7.53 29.38
CA ILE A 295 9.86 -7.92 27.97
C ILE A 295 11.22 -8.37 27.43
N ALA A 296 12.30 -7.65 27.75
CA ALA A 296 13.64 -8.03 27.33
C ALA A 296 14.08 -9.38 27.92
N HIS A 297 13.80 -9.60 29.21
CA HIS A 297 14.06 -10.86 29.89
C HIS A 297 13.32 -12.03 29.24
N GLU A 298 12.00 -11.88 29.02
CA GLU A 298 11.17 -12.91 28.39
C GLU A 298 11.57 -13.20 26.94
N LEU A 299 12.12 -12.20 26.23
CA LEU A 299 12.61 -12.36 24.87
C LEU A 299 14.09 -12.79 24.79
N GLU A 300 14.77 -12.94 25.93
CA GLU A 300 16.20 -13.26 26.05
C GLU A 300 17.11 -12.30 25.25
N ILE A 301 16.84 -11.00 25.37
CA ILE A 301 17.61 -9.91 24.73
C ILE A 301 18.01 -8.84 25.73
N ASP A 302 18.90 -7.93 25.32
CA ASP A 302 19.30 -6.81 26.17
C ASP A 302 18.16 -5.80 26.33
N ALA A 303 17.95 -5.30 27.55
CA ALA A 303 16.90 -4.30 27.84
C ALA A 303 17.05 -3.01 27.04
N ASN A 304 18.27 -2.67 26.60
CA ASN A 304 18.52 -1.50 25.76
C ASN A 304 17.97 -1.65 24.33
N GLN A 305 17.64 -2.87 23.89
CA GLN A 305 17.07 -3.14 22.57
C GLN A 305 15.56 -2.87 22.55
N VAL A 306 14.90 -2.92 23.70
CA VAL A 306 13.44 -2.85 23.82
C VAL A 306 13.01 -1.39 24.01
N HIS A 307 12.27 -0.87 23.05
CA HIS A 307 11.72 0.48 23.09
C HIS A 307 10.18 0.45 23.05
N LEU A 308 9.56 0.85 24.15
CA LEU A 308 8.11 0.99 24.26
C LEU A 308 7.69 2.39 23.80
N MET A 309 6.80 2.45 22.80
CA MET A 309 6.33 3.68 22.20
C MET A 309 4.83 3.63 21.86
N ASN A 310 4.26 4.76 21.46
CA ASN A 310 2.87 4.90 21.01
C ASN A 310 1.83 4.31 21.98
N PHE A 311 1.87 4.75 23.23
CA PHE A 311 0.87 4.37 24.25
C PHE A 311 -0.49 4.98 23.91
N THR A 312 -1.48 4.12 23.66
CA THR A 312 -2.85 4.52 23.35
C THR A 312 -3.79 3.97 24.41
N SER A 313 -4.54 4.84 25.08
CA SER A 313 -5.58 4.41 26.02
C SER A 313 -6.73 3.75 25.28
N ILE A 314 -7.13 2.55 25.71
CA ILE A 314 -8.32 1.83 25.26
C ILE A 314 -9.28 1.67 26.45
N ASP A 315 -10.55 1.33 26.21
CA ASP A 315 -11.63 1.39 27.22
C ASP A 315 -11.30 0.70 28.55
N ASP A 316 -10.56 -0.41 28.48
CA ASP A 316 -10.21 -1.32 29.55
C ASP A 316 -8.69 -1.55 29.67
N GLY A 317 -7.86 -0.67 29.11
CA GLY A 317 -6.41 -0.87 29.11
C GLY A 317 -5.54 0.15 28.38
N THR A 318 -4.35 -0.28 27.99
CA THR A 318 -3.39 0.49 27.19
C THR A 318 -2.86 -0.39 26.05
N LEU A 319 -2.94 0.11 24.82
CA LEU A 319 -2.24 -0.45 23.66
C LEU A 319 -0.85 0.18 23.55
N ILE A 320 0.18 -0.64 23.31
CA ILE A 320 1.58 -0.22 23.26
C ILE A 320 2.24 -0.84 22.05
N ARG A 321 3.03 -0.04 21.34
CA ARG A 321 3.94 -0.53 20.30
C ARG A 321 5.32 -0.75 20.90
N CYS A 322 5.79 -1.99 20.83
CA CYS A 322 7.16 -2.36 21.19
C CYS A 322 8.03 -2.41 19.93
N VAL A 323 9.22 -1.85 20.01
CA VAL A 323 10.23 -1.88 18.94
C VAL A 323 11.52 -2.47 19.49
N ILE A 324 12.00 -3.53 18.86
CA ILE A 324 13.27 -4.17 19.16
C ILE A 324 14.30 -3.71 18.13
N LEU A 325 15.36 -3.07 18.60
CA LEU A 325 16.48 -2.61 17.79
C LEU A 325 17.72 -3.53 17.93
N PRO A 326 18.67 -3.49 17.00
CA PRO A 326 19.91 -4.25 17.10
C PRO A 326 20.80 -3.82 18.29
N SER A 327 21.43 -4.77 18.97
CA SER A 327 22.42 -4.50 20.02
C SER A 327 23.80 -4.25 19.39
N GLY A 328 24.15 -2.98 19.17
CA GLY A 328 25.50 -2.57 18.74
C GLY A 328 25.89 -2.90 17.29
N SER A 329 24.98 -3.42 16.46
CA SER A 329 25.14 -3.72 15.03
C SER A 329 24.13 -2.94 14.17
N ASP A 330 24.27 -3.02 12.84
CA ASP A 330 23.29 -2.42 11.90
C ASP A 330 22.03 -3.31 11.71
N PHE A 331 22.04 -4.55 12.23
CA PHE A 331 20.97 -5.54 12.09
C PHE A 331 20.95 -6.56 13.23
N ILE A 332 19.78 -7.11 13.55
CA ILE A 332 19.55 -8.23 14.47
C ILE A 332 19.99 -9.53 13.80
N SER A 333 20.75 -10.37 14.51
CA SER A 333 21.22 -11.65 13.96
C SER A 333 20.05 -12.61 13.72
N ASN A 334 20.13 -13.45 12.68
CA ASN A 334 19.05 -14.41 12.38
C ASN A 334 18.70 -15.32 13.58
N PRO A 335 19.67 -15.91 14.32
CA PRO A 335 19.34 -16.70 15.51
C PRO A 335 18.61 -15.90 16.59
N THR A 336 18.99 -14.64 16.80
CA THR A 336 18.31 -13.75 17.77
C THR A 336 16.89 -13.42 17.30
N ALA A 337 16.72 -13.07 16.03
CA ALA A 337 15.42 -12.77 15.44
C ALA A 337 14.48 -13.99 15.50
N GLU A 338 14.96 -15.19 15.17
CA GLU A 338 14.21 -16.44 15.30
C GLU A 338 13.78 -16.69 16.75
N GLY A 339 14.70 -16.50 17.71
CA GLY A 339 14.40 -16.65 19.12
C GLY A 339 13.32 -15.69 19.63
N ILE A 340 13.33 -14.44 19.16
CA ILE A 340 12.31 -13.44 19.48
C ILE A 340 10.96 -13.86 18.89
N ILE A 341 10.94 -14.15 17.58
CA ILE A 341 9.70 -14.46 16.85
C ILE A 341 9.04 -15.71 17.42
N SER A 342 9.80 -16.79 17.64
CA SER A 342 9.28 -18.03 18.24
C SER A 342 8.60 -17.76 19.58
N ARG A 343 9.21 -16.96 20.45
CA ARG A 343 8.63 -16.63 21.78
C ARG A 343 7.36 -15.78 21.68
N LEU A 344 7.30 -14.87 20.71
CA LEU A 344 6.09 -14.08 20.43
C LEU A 344 4.96 -14.96 19.88
N THR A 345 5.25 -15.85 18.91
CA THR A 345 4.25 -16.69 18.25
C THR A 345 3.73 -17.82 19.12
N GLU A 346 4.56 -18.36 20.01
CA GLU A 346 4.20 -19.46 20.91
C GLU A 346 3.59 -18.98 22.23
N HIS A 347 3.26 -17.68 22.34
CA HIS A 347 2.75 -17.06 23.55
C HIS A 347 3.61 -17.31 24.80
N ARG A 348 4.94 -17.38 24.63
CA ARG A 348 5.89 -17.68 25.71
C ARG A 348 6.29 -16.46 26.54
N VAL A 349 6.04 -15.25 26.05
CA VAL A 349 6.27 -14.02 26.82
C VAL A 349 5.28 -13.98 27.95
N GLN A 350 5.72 -14.12 29.20
CA GLN A 350 4.87 -14.05 30.40
C GLN A 350 5.16 -12.80 31.22
N LEU A 351 4.15 -11.94 31.37
CA LEU A 351 4.23 -10.77 32.24
C LEU A 351 3.63 -11.09 33.62
N PRO A 352 4.18 -10.53 34.71
CA PRO A 352 3.61 -10.69 36.04
C PRO A 352 2.17 -10.15 36.13
N GLU A 353 1.33 -10.77 36.97
CA GLU A 353 -0.10 -10.43 37.12
C GLU A 353 -0.36 -8.94 37.44
N ASN A 354 0.62 -8.24 38.01
CA ASN A 354 0.53 -6.81 38.31
C ASN A 354 0.54 -5.90 37.07
N PHE A 355 0.75 -6.44 35.86
CA PHE A 355 0.55 -5.77 34.57
C PHE A 355 -0.78 -6.16 33.90
N GLY A 356 -1.64 -6.89 34.60
CA GLY A 356 -2.94 -7.35 34.11
C GLY A 356 -2.83 -8.41 33.02
N ASN A 357 -3.97 -8.71 32.40
CA ASN A 357 -3.98 -9.56 31.21
C ASN A 357 -3.34 -8.82 30.04
N TYR A 358 -2.59 -9.53 29.22
CA TYR A 358 -1.98 -8.98 28.02
C TYR A 358 -2.32 -9.83 26.80
N LYS A 359 -2.35 -9.19 25.64
CA LYS A 359 -2.59 -9.84 24.36
C LYS A 359 -1.66 -9.26 23.31
N LEU A 360 -0.95 -10.13 22.59
CA LEU A 360 -0.22 -9.77 21.38
C LEU A 360 -1.23 -9.55 20.24
N ILE A 361 -1.17 -8.39 19.60
CA ILE A 361 -2.12 -7.99 18.56
C ILE A 361 -1.56 -8.31 17.17
N GLU A 362 -0.39 -7.75 16.86
CA GLU A 362 0.32 -7.95 15.61
C GLU A 362 1.83 -7.85 15.85
N TRP A 363 2.62 -8.46 14.96
CA TRP A 363 4.07 -8.28 14.92
C TRP A 363 4.54 -8.16 13.48
N ASN A 364 5.66 -7.49 13.27
CA ASN A 364 6.26 -7.24 11.96
C ASN A 364 7.79 -7.22 12.06
N VAL A 365 8.47 -7.55 10.96
CA VAL A 365 9.93 -7.51 10.82
C VAL A 365 10.26 -6.58 9.67
N GLU A 366 11.12 -5.59 9.91
CA GLU A 366 11.52 -4.62 8.90
C GLU A 366 13.02 -4.74 8.57
N PRO A 367 13.42 -4.53 7.31
CA PRO A 367 14.83 -4.54 6.91
C PRO A 367 15.58 -3.29 7.43
N PRO A 368 16.93 -3.30 7.49
CA PRO A 368 17.72 -2.16 7.92
C PRO A 368 17.43 -0.95 7.04
N SER A 369 17.25 0.21 7.66
CA SER A 369 16.98 1.43 6.90
C SER A 369 18.19 1.78 6.00
N ARG A 370 17.99 1.90 4.68
CA ARG A 370 19.03 2.26 3.69
C ARG A 370 19.60 3.69 3.87
N ARG A 371 19.24 4.40 4.93
CA ARG A 371 19.61 5.81 5.18
C ARG A 371 21.11 5.98 5.46
N SER A 372 21.77 4.95 5.99
CA SER A 372 23.23 4.97 6.28
C SER A 372 24.09 4.94 5.00
N TRP A 373 23.65 4.22 3.96
CA TRP A 373 24.39 4.10 2.70
C TRP A 373 24.53 5.46 1.98
N TRP A 374 23.44 6.23 1.89
CA TRP A 374 23.45 7.55 1.25
C TRP A 374 24.36 8.55 1.97
N HIS A 375 24.38 8.58 3.31
CA HIS A 375 25.27 9.47 4.06
C HIS A 375 26.75 9.10 3.93
N ARG A 376 27.08 7.81 3.87
CA ARG A 376 28.46 7.34 3.63
C ARG A 376 28.97 7.71 2.23
N HIS A 377 28.13 7.60 1.21
CA HIS A 377 28.53 7.87 -0.18
C HIS A 377 28.39 9.34 -0.59
N LEU A 378 27.59 10.16 0.12
CA LEU A 378 27.47 11.60 -0.15
C LEU A 378 28.82 12.32 -0.01
N LEU A 379 29.61 11.96 1.01
CA LEU A 379 30.93 12.55 1.25
C LEU A 379 31.90 12.23 0.11
N GLY A 380 31.86 10.99 -0.41
CA GLY A 380 32.65 10.56 -1.56
C GLY A 380 32.25 11.25 -2.85
N VAL A 381 30.95 11.43 -3.09
CA VAL A 381 30.43 12.17 -4.26
C VAL A 381 30.80 13.65 -4.18
N LEU A 382 30.67 14.28 -3.00
CA LEU A 382 31.08 15.67 -2.79
C LEU A 382 32.58 15.88 -3.01
N LEU A 383 33.43 14.98 -2.52
CA LEU A 383 34.87 15.00 -2.78
C LEU A 383 35.19 14.83 -4.27
N GLY A 384 34.47 13.96 -4.97
CA GLY A 384 34.59 13.78 -6.43
C GLY A 384 34.24 15.05 -7.22
N ILE A 385 33.14 15.72 -6.85
CA ILE A 385 32.72 16.98 -7.49
C ILE A 385 33.75 18.09 -7.25
N VAL A 386 34.29 18.20 -6.03
CA VAL A 386 35.33 19.19 -5.70
C VAL A 386 36.60 18.95 -6.53
N MET A 387 37.04 17.69 -6.67
CA MET A 387 38.22 17.36 -7.48
C MET A 387 38.03 17.69 -8.97
N LEU A 388 36.84 17.48 -9.52
CA LEU A 388 36.48 17.85 -10.90
C LEU A 388 36.41 19.38 -11.08
N ALA A 389 35.92 20.11 -10.09
CA ALA A 389 35.91 21.57 -10.10
C ALA A 389 37.34 22.14 -10.06
N PHE A 390 38.23 21.56 -9.24
CA PHE A 390 39.63 21.99 -9.19
C PHE A 390 40.40 21.68 -10.48
N SER A 391 40.15 20.53 -11.12
CA SER A 391 40.81 20.18 -12.38
C SER A 391 40.38 21.11 -13.52
N THR A 392 39.10 21.45 -13.60
CA THR A 392 38.59 22.40 -14.61
C THR A 392 39.09 23.82 -14.38
N LEU A 393 39.17 24.28 -13.13
CA LEU A 393 39.78 25.57 -12.76
C LEU A 393 41.29 25.61 -13.07
N ALA A 394 42.03 24.54 -12.81
CA ALA A 394 43.46 24.46 -13.12
C ALA A 394 43.71 24.49 -14.63
N VAL A 395 42.90 23.78 -15.42
CA VAL A 395 42.96 23.82 -16.89
C VAL A 395 42.64 25.22 -17.41
N TRP A 396 41.59 25.86 -16.89
CA TRP A 396 41.23 27.22 -17.26
C TRP A 396 42.31 28.24 -16.90
N TYR A 397 42.92 28.12 -15.71
CA TYR A 397 44.02 28.97 -15.28
C TYR A 397 45.26 28.78 -16.16
N PHE A 398 45.63 27.54 -16.49
CA PHE A 398 46.73 27.25 -17.41
C PHE A 398 46.46 27.79 -18.82
N TRP A 399 45.23 27.67 -19.32
CA TRP A 399 44.83 28.26 -20.59
C TRP A 399 44.97 29.78 -20.56
N ARG A 400 44.50 30.43 -19.49
CA ARG A 400 44.55 31.88 -19.33
C ARG A 400 45.98 32.40 -19.15
N TRP A 401 46.86 31.64 -18.49
CA TRP A 401 48.28 31.98 -18.36
C TRP A 401 49.01 31.82 -19.70
N LYS A 402 48.73 30.75 -20.46
CA LYS A 402 49.41 30.46 -21.73
C LYS A 402 49.02 31.42 -22.87
N TYR A 403 47.81 31.97 -22.84
CA TYR A 403 47.30 32.90 -23.86
C TYR A 403 47.15 34.35 -23.37
N GLY A 404 47.48 34.66 -22.12
CA GLY A 404 47.36 35.98 -21.51
C GLY A 404 48.52 36.95 -21.78
N GLU A 405 49.62 36.50 -22.38
CA GLU A 405 50.80 37.33 -22.72
C GLU A 405 50.90 37.64 -24.23
N CYS A 406 49.79 37.83 -24.92
CA CYS A 406 49.82 38.35 -26.30
C CYS A 406 48.88 39.53 -26.47
N GLY A 407 49.27 40.65 -25.88
CA GLY A 407 48.65 41.95 -26.09
C GLY A 407 49.71 43.00 -26.30
N VAL A 408 50.03 43.29 -27.57
CA VAL A 408 50.18 44.62 -28.22
C VAL A 408 50.85 44.38 -29.57
N TYR A 409 50.05 44.30 -30.65
CA TYR A 409 50.54 44.55 -32.01
C TYR A 409 49.86 45.83 -32.50
N ARG A 410 50.66 46.90 -32.63
CA ARG A 410 50.22 48.23 -33.05
C ARG A 410 50.28 48.28 -34.58
N HIS A 411 49.15 48.50 -35.23
CA HIS A 411 49.09 48.65 -36.69
C HIS A 411 49.73 49.99 -37.08
N VAL A 412 50.72 49.94 -37.98
CA VAL A 412 51.27 51.11 -38.66
C VAL A 412 50.32 51.45 -39.80
N ASP A 413 49.65 52.59 -39.68
CA ASP A 413 49.19 53.47 -40.77
C ASP A 413 48.36 54.60 -40.13
N ALA A 414 49.05 55.47 -39.39
CA ALA A 414 48.51 56.76 -38.99
C ALA A 414 49.01 57.79 -40.01
N ALA A 415 48.18 58.07 -41.02
CA ALA A 415 48.32 59.28 -41.81
C ALA A 415 47.85 60.47 -40.95
N THR A 416 48.70 61.47 -40.85
CA THR A 416 48.54 62.74 -40.12
C THR A 416 47.40 63.60 -40.69
N PRO A 417 46.81 64.51 -39.88
CA PRO A 417 45.59 65.23 -40.19
C PRO A 417 45.84 66.65 -40.73
N GLU A 418 44.98 67.11 -41.65
CA GLU A 418 44.72 68.52 -42.02
C GLU A 418 43.58 68.47 -43.05
N GLN A 419 42.63 69.37 -43.21
CA GLN A 419 42.04 70.51 -42.49
C GLN A 419 40.93 70.97 -43.46
N GLU A 420 39.80 71.47 -42.95
CA GLU A 420 39.03 72.60 -43.51
C GLU A 420 37.66 72.67 -42.84
N LEU A 421 37.25 73.90 -42.58
CA LEU A 421 36.19 74.34 -41.68
C LEU A 421 34.81 74.40 -42.36
N THR A 422 33.75 74.27 -41.54
CA THR A 422 32.36 74.87 -41.51
C THR A 422 31.72 75.47 -42.79
N PRO A 423 30.38 75.68 -42.89
CA PRO A 423 29.34 75.82 -41.84
C PRO A 423 28.04 75.03 -42.18
N LEU A 424 26.92 75.02 -41.43
CA LEU A 424 26.24 75.95 -40.52
C LEU A 424 25.41 75.13 -39.51
#